data_AF-A0A8F5BN83-F1
#
_entry.id   AF-A0A8F5BN83-F1
#
_cell.length_a   1.000
_cell.length_b   1.000
_cell.length_c   1.000
_cell.angle_alpha   90.00
_cell.angle_beta   90.00
_cell.angle_gamma   90.00
#
_symmetry.space_group_name_H-M   'P 1'
#
loop_
_entity.id
_entity.type
_entity.pdbx_description
1 polymer ?
#
loop_
_entity_poly.entity_id
_entity_poly.type
_entity_poly.pdbx_seq_one_letter_code
_entity_poly.pdbx_strand_id
1 'polypeptide(L)'
;MAQSQEEEVILKVKRFNPERGFWWAEYKLKVDKFTQFTEALRRIKSEQDPTLSYRASCHMAVCGSCGMKINGEPRLACKTLVLDVAKKYNNNVIIIEPMDYFKPIKDLIVDWDEFYERMFKVKPRLYQAKEVLEGKAEHRLKPEDQRELWKFAQCIWCGLCVSACPAVVIDQQFLGPAAHAKGYRFLADPRDTITEERMKILIDSSWRCTYCYQCFNVCPRDIEPVTAIKKTRSFTKLYKDKSEVAEIGERHIEAIHESISKTGKLQEAEVYVKAYGVLQSLIDLVYMSGAGKLKYMLVQSKPVQNIKEIKKILGGE
;
A
#
# COMPACT_ATOMS: atom_id res chain seq x y z
N MET A 1 -5.20 -28.83 -32.98
CA MET A 1 -5.06 -27.70 -32.03
C MET A 1 -5.17 -26.43 -32.84
N ALA A 2 -6.18 -25.59 -32.62
CA ALA A 2 -6.33 -24.34 -33.37
C ALA A 2 -5.11 -23.46 -33.09
N GLN A 3 -4.37 -23.06 -34.14
CA GLN A 3 -3.30 -22.07 -34.02
C GLN A 3 -3.92 -20.81 -33.42
N SER A 4 -3.48 -20.43 -32.22
CA SER A 4 -3.83 -19.15 -31.65
C SER A 4 -3.30 -18.05 -32.55
N GLN A 5 -4.17 -17.12 -32.94
CA GLN A 5 -3.79 -15.95 -33.72
C GLN A 5 -2.69 -15.18 -32.97
N GLU A 6 -1.51 -15.05 -33.59
CA GLU A 6 -0.40 -14.27 -33.06
C GLU A 6 -0.55 -12.80 -33.47
N GLU A 7 -0.24 -11.90 -32.55
CA GLU A 7 -0.19 -10.46 -32.78
C GLU A 7 1.26 -9.96 -32.53
N GLU A 8 1.71 -8.98 -33.32
CA GLU A 8 3.04 -8.38 -33.12
C GLU A 8 2.97 -7.26 -32.07
N VAL A 9 3.90 -7.28 -31.13
CA VAL A 9 4.06 -6.26 -30.09
C VAL A 9 5.52 -5.81 -29.99
N ILE A 10 5.71 -4.59 -29.49
CA ILE A 10 7.03 -4.03 -29.17
C ILE A 10 7.14 -3.88 -27.67
N LEU A 11 8.09 -4.57 -27.05
CA LEU A 11 8.43 -4.38 -25.65
C LEU A 11 9.58 -3.39 -25.54
N LYS A 12 9.28 -2.20 -25.02
CA LYS A 12 10.25 -1.15 -24.72
C LYS A 12 10.70 -1.27 -23.27
N VAL A 13 11.87 -1.86 -23.07
CA VAL A 13 12.42 -2.18 -21.75
C VAL A 13 13.41 -1.10 -21.31
N LYS A 14 13.22 -0.59 -20.09
CA LYS A 14 14.18 0.30 -19.44
C LYS A 14 15.32 -0.52 -18.86
N ARG A 15 16.43 -0.55 -19.58
CA ARG A 15 17.65 -1.28 -19.22
C ARG A 15 18.51 -0.43 -18.29
N PHE A 16 19.31 -1.10 -17.46
CA PHE A 16 20.17 -0.44 -16.47
C PHE A 16 21.41 -1.27 -16.18
N ASN A 17 22.56 -0.60 -16.15
CA ASN A 17 23.83 -1.10 -15.63
C ASN A 17 24.44 0.04 -14.80
N PRO A 18 24.97 -0.22 -13.58
CA PRO A 18 25.70 0.77 -12.79
C PRO A 18 26.71 1.64 -13.55
N GLU A 19 27.41 1.09 -14.55
CA GLU A 19 28.43 1.82 -15.31
C GLU A 19 27.83 2.81 -16.34
N ARG A 20 26.68 2.48 -16.93
CA ARG A 20 26.06 3.25 -18.03
C ARG A 20 24.87 4.11 -17.57
N GLY A 21 24.22 3.73 -16.48
CA GLY A 21 22.92 4.25 -16.12
C GLY A 21 21.79 3.65 -16.95
N PHE A 22 20.70 4.40 -17.14
CA PHE A 22 19.51 3.93 -17.84
C PHE A 22 19.55 4.15 -19.34
N TRP A 23 19.04 3.18 -20.11
CA TRP A 23 18.72 3.37 -21.54
C TRP A 23 17.47 2.57 -21.91
N TRP A 24 16.88 2.90 -23.05
CA TRP A 24 15.75 2.17 -23.61
C TRP A 24 16.23 1.17 -24.67
N ALA A 25 15.72 -0.06 -24.60
CA ALA A 25 15.88 -1.07 -25.63
C ALA A 25 14.49 -1.53 -26.10
N GLU A 26 14.35 -1.80 -27.39
CA GLU A 26 13.08 -2.21 -27.99
C GLU A 26 13.22 -3.61 -28.59
N TYR A 27 12.27 -4.49 -28.27
CA TYR A 27 12.24 -5.88 -28.71
C TYR A 27 10.91 -6.17 -29.39
N LYS A 28 10.97 -6.72 -30.60
CA LYS A 28 9.78 -7.13 -31.35
C LYS A 28 9.48 -8.59 -31.05
N LEU A 29 8.23 -8.90 -30.76
CA LEU A 29 7.78 -10.27 -30.50
C LEU A 29 6.42 -10.51 -31.15
N LYS A 30 6.23 -11.73 -31.66
CA LYS A 30 4.90 -12.27 -31.93
C LYS A 30 4.40 -13.00 -30.69
N VAL A 31 3.23 -12.63 -30.19
CA VAL A 31 2.65 -13.15 -28.95
C VAL A 31 1.21 -13.58 -29.20
N ASP A 32 0.75 -14.57 -28.45
CA ASP A 32 -0.64 -15.01 -28.46
C ASP A 32 -1.40 -14.51 -27.22
N LYS A 33 -2.69 -14.86 -27.13
CA LYS A 33 -3.56 -14.49 -26.00
C LYS A 33 -3.15 -15.09 -24.64
N PHE A 34 -2.24 -16.06 -24.62
CA PHE A 34 -1.78 -16.73 -23.39
C PHE A 34 -0.38 -16.30 -22.97
N THR A 35 0.30 -15.51 -23.81
CA THR A 35 1.66 -15.08 -23.56
C THR A 35 1.72 -14.13 -22.37
N GLN A 36 2.36 -14.58 -21.29
CA GLN A 36 2.64 -13.79 -20.10
C GLN A 36 3.92 -12.95 -20.28
N PHE A 37 4.09 -11.87 -19.53
CA PHE A 37 5.31 -11.05 -19.60
C PHE A 37 6.57 -11.83 -19.21
N THR A 38 6.50 -12.79 -18.28
CA THR A 38 7.68 -13.62 -17.97
C THR A 38 8.11 -14.50 -19.14
N GLU A 39 7.17 -14.95 -19.96
CA GLU A 39 7.48 -15.73 -21.17
C GLU A 39 8.06 -14.83 -22.26
N ALA A 40 7.48 -13.64 -22.46
CA ALA A 40 8.02 -12.66 -23.40
C ALA A 40 9.46 -12.23 -23.03
N LEU A 41 9.74 -11.96 -21.76
CA LEU A 41 11.09 -11.62 -21.28
C LEU A 41 12.07 -12.80 -21.42
N ARG A 42 11.59 -14.04 -21.22
CA ARG A 42 12.39 -15.25 -21.42
C ARG A 42 12.82 -15.38 -22.88
N ARG A 43 11.87 -15.21 -23.81
CA ARG A 43 12.11 -15.23 -25.26
C ARG A 43 13.08 -14.13 -25.69
N ILE A 44 12.90 -12.90 -25.20
CA ILE A 44 13.89 -11.82 -25.46
C ILE A 44 15.28 -12.26 -25.00
N LYS A 45 15.40 -12.79 -23.78
CA LYS A 45 16.69 -13.21 -23.24
C LYS A 45 17.32 -14.36 -24.02
N SER A 46 16.55 -15.34 -24.47
CA SER A 46 17.08 -16.51 -25.18
C SER A 46 17.34 -16.29 -26.67
N GLU A 47 16.53 -15.44 -27.33
CA GLU A 47 16.49 -15.33 -28.79
C GLU A 47 17.08 -14.02 -29.32
N GLN A 48 17.09 -12.94 -28.53
CA GLN A 48 17.43 -11.60 -29.01
C GLN A 48 18.57 -10.95 -28.22
N ASP A 49 18.55 -11.03 -26.89
CA ASP A 49 19.51 -10.34 -26.03
C ASP A 49 19.76 -11.08 -24.69
N PRO A 50 20.81 -11.92 -24.62
CA PRO A 50 21.14 -12.68 -23.41
C PRO A 50 21.58 -11.80 -22.23
N THR A 51 21.85 -10.51 -22.43
CA THR A 51 22.29 -9.61 -21.35
C THR A 51 21.12 -9.12 -20.47
N LEU A 52 19.88 -9.20 -20.97
CA LEU A 52 18.67 -8.79 -20.25
C LEU A 52 18.54 -9.55 -18.92
N SER A 53 18.34 -8.81 -17.84
CA SER A 53 18.25 -9.36 -16.48
C SER A 53 16.92 -9.01 -15.80
N TYR A 54 16.27 -10.02 -15.24
CA TYR A 54 15.03 -9.90 -14.48
C TYR A 54 14.91 -11.07 -13.50
N ARG A 55 14.02 -10.97 -12.50
CA ARG A 55 13.73 -12.06 -11.56
C ARG A 55 12.43 -12.76 -11.95
N ALA A 56 12.45 -14.09 -11.94
CA ALA A 56 11.29 -14.96 -12.08
C ALA A 56 11.57 -16.30 -11.38
N SER A 57 10.52 -17.01 -10.95
CA SER A 57 10.65 -18.31 -10.29
C SER A 57 9.40 -19.18 -10.47
N CYS A 58 8.29 -18.90 -9.77
CA CYS A 58 7.17 -19.84 -9.71
C CYS A 58 6.25 -19.88 -10.95
N HIS A 59 6.23 -18.83 -11.77
CA HIS A 59 5.33 -18.66 -12.92
C HIS A 59 3.80 -18.80 -12.65
N MET A 60 3.38 -18.80 -11.37
CA MET A 60 1.98 -19.00 -10.97
C MET A 60 1.50 -17.97 -9.91
N ALA A 61 2.14 -16.80 -9.88
CA ALA A 61 1.76 -15.66 -9.04
C ALA A 61 1.78 -15.90 -7.51
N VAL A 62 2.66 -16.78 -7.00
CA VAL A 62 2.76 -17.10 -5.57
C VAL A 62 4.07 -16.67 -4.89
N CYS A 63 5.19 -16.55 -5.62
CA CYS A 63 6.50 -16.22 -5.02
C CYS A 63 6.80 -14.72 -4.93
N GLY A 64 6.11 -13.88 -5.71
CA GLY A 64 6.34 -12.44 -5.76
C GLY A 64 7.57 -11.95 -6.53
N SER A 65 8.47 -12.84 -6.99
CA SER A 65 9.78 -12.46 -7.55
C SER A 65 9.75 -11.63 -8.84
N CYS A 66 8.70 -11.78 -9.66
CA CYS A 66 8.57 -11.13 -10.97
C CYS A 66 7.81 -9.80 -10.94
N GLY A 67 7.83 -9.11 -9.79
CA GLY A 67 7.29 -7.76 -9.66
C GLY A 67 8.09 -6.76 -10.49
N MET A 68 7.41 -6.00 -11.34
CA MET A 68 8.00 -4.94 -12.17
C MET A 68 6.91 -3.95 -12.59
N LYS A 69 7.28 -2.82 -13.20
CA LYS A 69 6.33 -1.83 -13.68
C LYS A 69 6.06 -2.03 -15.18
N ILE A 70 4.80 -2.20 -15.54
CA ILE A 70 4.35 -2.48 -16.91
C ILE A 70 3.28 -1.44 -17.27
N ASN A 71 3.57 -0.60 -18.27
CA ASN A 71 2.78 0.58 -18.65
C ASN A 71 2.41 1.45 -17.44
N GLY A 72 3.42 1.82 -16.64
CA GLY A 72 3.25 2.70 -15.48
C GLY A 72 2.62 2.06 -14.24
N GLU A 73 2.09 0.84 -14.34
CA GLU A 73 1.49 0.13 -13.19
C GLU A 73 2.39 -1.02 -12.71
N PRO A 74 2.69 -1.11 -11.40
CA PRO A 74 3.35 -2.28 -10.81
C PRO A 74 2.49 -3.55 -10.96
N ARG A 75 3.06 -4.61 -11.55
CA ARG A 75 2.37 -5.88 -11.82
C ARG A 75 3.30 -7.07 -11.58
N LEU A 76 2.71 -8.25 -11.39
CA LEU A 76 3.43 -9.53 -11.48
C LEU A 76 3.50 -9.96 -12.94
N ALA A 77 4.69 -10.00 -13.51
CA ALA A 77 4.87 -10.35 -14.93
C ALA A 77 4.33 -11.74 -15.30
N CYS A 78 4.35 -12.72 -14.39
CA CYS A 78 3.79 -14.05 -14.65
C CYS A 78 2.25 -14.12 -14.54
N LYS A 79 1.60 -13.11 -13.94
CA LYS A 79 0.12 -13.05 -13.87
C LYS A 79 -0.44 -12.24 -15.03
N THR A 80 0.37 -11.35 -15.61
CA THR A 80 -0.09 -10.38 -16.62
C THR A 80 0.13 -10.92 -18.03
N LEU A 81 -0.95 -10.91 -18.83
CA LEU A 81 -0.92 -11.26 -20.24
C LEU A 81 -0.52 -10.04 -21.08
N VAL A 82 0.33 -10.25 -22.09
CA VAL A 82 0.87 -9.18 -22.93
C VAL A 82 -0.24 -8.51 -23.73
N LEU A 83 -1.12 -9.29 -24.36
CA LEU A 83 -2.22 -8.76 -25.17
C LEU A 83 -3.31 -8.07 -24.35
N ASP A 84 -3.52 -8.46 -23.09
CA ASP A 84 -4.46 -7.75 -22.20
C ASP A 84 -3.97 -6.32 -21.94
N VAL A 85 -2.66 -6.14 -21.74
CA VAL A 85 -2.07 -4.81 -21.58
C VAL A 85 -2.15 -4.04 -22.89
N ALA A 86 -1.75 -4.63 -24.02
CA ALA A 86 -1.83 -3.95 -25.32
C ALA A 86 -3.25 -3.44 -25.63
N LYS A 87 -4.26 -4.29 -25.40
CA LYS A 87 -5.69 -3.95 -25.59
C LYS A 87 -6.17 -2.88 -24.61
N LYS A 88 -5.82 -2.99 -23.33
CA LYS A 88 -6.21 -1.99 -22.30
C LYS A 88 -5.78 -0.58 -22.69
N TYR A 89 -4.59 -0.43 -23.28
CA TYR A 89 -4.04 0.89 -23.65
C TYR A 89 -4.19 1.21 -25.15
N ASN A 90 -4.87 0.35 -25.93
CA ASN A 90 -4.97 0.45 -27.38
C ASN A 90 -3.62 0.76 -28.07
N ASN A 91 -2.56 0.07 -27.63
CA ASN A 91 -1.19 0.34 -28.06
C ASN A 91 -0.35 -0.95 -28.00
N ASN A 92 0.27 -1.30 -29.13
CA ASN A 92 1.14 -2.47 -29.25
C ASN A 92 2.58 -2.22 -28.77
N VAL A 93 2.92 -0.99 -28.39
CA VAL A 93 4.18 -0.65 -27.70
C VAL A 93 3.94 -0.64 -26.20
N ILE A 94 4.62 -1.55 -25.49
CA ILE A 94 4.48 -1.72 -24.05
C ILE A 94 5.78 -1.36 -23.35
N ILE A 95 5.69 -0.49 -22.36
CA ILE A 95 6.81 -0.01 -21.56
C ILE A 95 7.00 -0.92 -20.35
N ILE A 96 8.22 -1.40 -20.14
CA ILE A 96 8.61 -2.21 -18.98
C ILE A 96 9.74 -1.52 -18.25
N GLU A 97 9.58 -1.33 -16.94
CA GLU A 97 10.53 -0.63 -16.07
C GLU A 97 10.75 -1.43 -14.76
N PRO A 98 11.89 -1.22 -14.08
CA PRO A 98 12.02 -1.68 -12.70
C PRO A 98 10.94 -1.04 -11.80
N MET A 99 10.69 -1.66 -10.65
CA MET A 99 9.75 -1.11 -9.66
C MET A 99 10.21 0.26 -9.15
N ASP A 100 9.27 1.18 -8.97
CA ASP A 100 9.51 2.50 -8.39
C ASP A 100 9.84 2.41 -6.90
N TYR A 101 10.62 3.36 -6.40
CA TYR A 101 11.06 3.45 -5.00
C TYR A 101 11.91 2.26 -4.51
N PHE A 102 12.42 1.45 -5.42
CA PHE A 102 13.49 0.49 -5.16
C PHE A 102 14.71 0.89 -5.98
N LYS A 103 15.91 0.71 -5.43
CA LYS A 103 17.16 1.00 -6.15
C LYS A 103 17.38 -0.06 -7.24
N PRO A 104 17.54 0.30 -8.52
CA PRO A 104 17.88 -0.65 -9.57
C PRO A 104 19.29 -1.22 -9.35
N ILE A 105 19.44 -2.54 -9.51
CA ILE A 105 20.74 -3.24 -9.50
C ILE A 105 21.18 -3.49 -10.94
N LYS A 106 20.30 -4.09 -11.75
CA LYS A 106 20.53 -4.36 -13.18
C LYS A 106 19.21 -4.56 -13.89
N ASP A 107 18.97 -3.80 -14.95
CA ASP A 107 17.75 -3.85 -15.75
C ASP A 107 16.48 -3.78 -14.89
N LEU A 108 15.71 -4.88 -14.83
CA LEU A 108 14.46 -4.99 -14.08
C LEU A 108 14.67 -5.54 -12.65
N ILE A 109 15.92 -5.85 -12.28
CA ILE A 109 16.28 -6.31 -10.93
C ILE A 109 16.53 -5.10 -10.04
N VAL A 110 15.82 -5.06 -8.92
CA VAL A 110 15.95 -4.03 -7.89
C VAL A 110 16.52 -4.61 -6.60
N ASP A 111 17.04 -3.74 -5.75
CA ASP A 111 17.47 -3.98 -4.38
C ASP A 111 16.24 -4.18 -3.47
N TRP A 112 16.32 -5.11 -2.51
CA TRP A 112 15.21 -5.44 -1.61
C TRP A 112 15.53 -5.21 -0.14
N ASP A 113 16.74 -4.76 0.21
CA ASP A 113 17.20 -4.71 1.58
C ASP A 113 16.32 -3.78 2.42
N GLU A 114 16.05 -2.57 1.94
CA GLU A 114 15.15 -1.62 2.62
C GLU A 114 13.72 -2.18 2.79
N PHE A 115 13.23 -2.94 1.80
CA PHE A 115 11.92 -3.59 1.92
C PHE A 115 11.94 -4.63 3.02
N TYR A 116 12.94 -5.50 3.08
CA TYR A 116 13.06 -6.52 4.11
C TYR A 116 13.25 -5.91 5.49
N GLU A 117 14.06 -4.85 5.63
CA GLU A 117 14.21 -4.11 6.87
C GLU A 117 12.87 -3.61 7.40
N ARG A 118 12.04 -2.98 6.54
CA ARG A 118 10.69 -2.53 6.92
C ARG A 118 9.78 -3.71 7.31
N MET A 119 9.85 -4.82 6.59
CA MET A 119 9.08 -6.04 6.92
C MET A 119 9.52 -6.69 8.24
N PHE A 120 10.81 -6.63 8.58
CA PHE A 120 11.32 -7.19 9.83
C PHE A 120 11.12 -6.28 11.04
N LYS A 121 11.10 -4.95 10.84
CA LYS A 121 10.75 -3.96 11.89
C LYS A 121 9.43 -4.28 12.58
N VAL A 122 8.44 -4.81 11.84
CA VAL A 122 7.12 -5.18 12.41
C VAL A 122 7.11 -6.55 13.12
N LYS A 123 8.27 -7.16 13.37
CA LYS A 123 8.44 -8.46 14.04
C LYS A 123 7.48 -9.53 13.50
N PRO A 124 7.60 -9.95 12.23
CA PRO A 124 6.55 -10.66 11.49
C PRO A 124 6.41 -12.16 11.83
N ARG A 125 6.42 -12.50 13.13
CA ARG A 125 6.20 -13.84 13.69
C ARG A 125 5.24 -13.76 14.87
N LEU A 126 4.62 -14.88 15.24
CA LEU A 126 3.77 -14.98 16.42
C LEU A 126 4.63 -15.10 17.69
N TYR A 127 4.35 -14.28 18.70
CA TYR A 127 4.95 -14.38 20.04
C TYR A 127 3.94 -14.99 20.99
N GLN A 128 4.19 -16.23 21.40
CA GLN A 128 3.20 -17.10 22.03
C GLN A 128 3.22 -16.96 23.56
N ALA A 129 2.11 -17.29 24.21
CA ALA A 129 2.05 -17.40 25.66
C ALA A 129 2.99 -18.50 26.19
N LYS A 130 3.50 -18.29 27.41
CA LYS A 130 4.46 -19.20 28.07
C LYS A 130 3.96 -20.64 28.15
N GLU A 131 2.69 -20.84 28.49
CA GLU A 131 2.08 -22.17 28.61
C GLU A 131 2.12 -22.97 27.29
N VAL A 132 1.98 -22.29 26.14
CA VAL A 132 2.07 -22.94 24.83
C VAL A 132 3.51 -23.32 24.51
N LEU A 133 4.47 -22.45 24.82
CA LEU A 133 5.90 -22.73 24.64
C LEU A 133 6.39 -23.89 25.52
N GLU A 134 5.78 -24.07 26.70
CA GLU A 134 6.06 -25.17 27.62
C GLU A 134 5.30 -26.47 27.27
N GLY A 135 4.49 -26.47 26.20
CA GLY A 135 3.71 -27.64 25.78
C GLY A 135 2.52 -27.98 26.70
N LYS A 136 2.11 -27.06 27.57
CA LYS A 136 0.97 -27.25 28.50
C LYS A 136 -0.39 -26.95 27.87
N ALA A 137 -0.41 -26.24 26.74
CA ALA A 137 -1.62 -25.89 26.01
C ALA A 137 -1.35 -25.76 24.50
N GLU A 138 -2.39 -25.91 23.70
CA GLU A 138 -2.38 -25.59 22.27
C GLU A 138 -2.85 -24.14 22.01
N HIS A 139 -2.53 -23.62 20.82
CA HIS A 139 -3.09 -22.35 20.35
C HIS A 139 -4.59 -22.47 20.14
N ARG A 140 -5.36 -21.61 20.81
CA ARG A 140 -6.80 -21.46 20.56
C ARG A 140 -7.05 -20.21 19.73
N LEU A 141 -7.81 -20.36 18.64
CA LEU A 141 -8.21 -19.26 17.77
C LEU A 141 -9.65 -19.49 17.32
N LYS A 142 -10.49 -18.47 17.45
CA LYS A 142 -11.87 -18.57 16.98
C LYS A 142 -11.90 -18.56 15.44
N PRO A 143 -12.86 -19.24 14.80
CA PRO A 143 -13.01 -19.19 13.35
C PRO A 143 -13.15 -17.76 12.80
N GLU A 144 -13.81 -16.87 13.55
CA GLU A 144 -14.01 -15.45 13.20
C GLU A 144 -12.67 -14.72 13.13
N ASP A 145 -11.83 -14.88 14.15
CA ASP A 145 -10.50 -14.28 14.20
C ASP A 145 -9.63 -14.83 13.06
N GLN A 146 -9.67 -16.14 12.81
CA GLN A 146 -8.92 -16.73 11.71
C GLN A 146 -9.33 -16.18 10.35
N ARG A 147 -10.63 -15.94 10.11
CA ARG A 147 -11.10 -15.34 8.85
C ARG A 147 -10.58 -13.92 8.66
N GLU A 148 -10.57 -13.11 9.73
CA GLU A 148 -10.00 -11.76 9.72
C GLU A 148 -8.50 -11.79 9.41
N LEU A 149 -7.74 -12.69 10.04
CA LEU A 149 -6.30 -12.80 9.88
C LEU A 149 -5.86 -13.40 8.52
N TRP A 150 -6.68 -14.31 7.96
CA TRP A 150 -6.34 -15.06 6.75
C TRP A 150 -5.99 -14.15 5.59
N LYS A 151 -6.77 -13.09 5.38
CA LYS A 151 -6.56 -12.10 4.31
C LYS A 151 -5.14 -11.53 4.33
N PHE A 152 -4.67 -11.11 5.50
CA PHE A 152 -3.34 -10.52 5.66
C PHE A 152 -2.21 -11.56 5.66
N ALA A 153 -2.52 -12.82 6.00
CA ALA A 153 -1.57 -13.93 5.90
C ALA A 153 -1.22 -14.28 4.44
N GLN A 154 -2.06 -13.93 3.45
CA GLN A 154 -1.83 -14.19 2.02
C GLN A 154 -0.75 -13.33 1.36
N CYS A 155 -0.09 -12.43 2.11
CA CYS A 155 0.99 -11.60 1.58
C CYS A 155 2.19 -12.43 1.12
N ILE A 156 2.49 -12.34 -0.18
CA ILE A 156 3.63 -13.00 -0.84
C ILE A 156 4.87 -12.10 -0.95
N TRP A 157 4.86 -10.94 -0.29
CA TRP A 157 6.02 -10.04 -0.19
C TRP A 157 6.54 -9.53 -1.55
N CYS A 158 5.65 -9.38 -2.53
CA CYS A 158 6.00 -8.98 -3.90
C CYS A 158 6.36 -7.50 -4.10
N GLY A 159 6.32 -6.65 -3.07
CA GLY A 159 6.72 -5.24 -3.15
C GLY A 159 5.82 -4.30 -3.98
N LEU A 160 4.87 -4.80 -4.79
CA LEU A 160 4.07 -3.97 -5.72
C LEU A 160 3.34 -2.81 -5.03
N CYS A 161 2.77 -3.06 -3.85
CA CYS A 161 2.09 -2.02 -3.09
C CYS A 161 3.02 -0.91 -2.60
N VAL A 162 4.29 -1.23 -2.32
CA VAL A 162 5.33 -0.24 -1.97
C VAL A 162 5.71 0.56 -3.21
N SER A 163 5.93 -0.13 -4.35
CA SER A 163 6.23 0.52 -5.63
C SER A 163 5.13 1.49 -6.08
N ALA A 164 3.87 1.25 -5.71
CA ALA A 164 2.76 2.13 -6.05
C ALA A 164 2.50 3.27 -5.04
N CYS A 165 3.20 3.29 -3.90
CA CYS A 165 2.88 4.19 -2.79
C CYS A 165 3.85 5.37 -2.71
N PRO A 166 3.47 6.60 -3.10
CA PRO A 166 4.36 7.76 -3.04
C PRO A 166 4.74 8.15 -1.60
N ALA A 167 3.91 7.83 -0.61
CA ALA A 167 4.19 8.18 0.78
C ALA A 167 5.48 7.51 1.32
N VAL A 168 5.90 6.37 0.76
CA VAL A 168 7.08 5.62 1.25
C VAL A 168 8.42 6.28 0.95
N VAL A 169 8.45 7.23 0.00
CA VAL A 169 9.64 8.03 -0.32
C VAL A 169 9.55 9.44 0.25
N ILE A 170 8.34 9.99 0.40
CA ILE A 170 8.12 11.32 0.97
C ILE A 170 8.41 11.33 2.47
N ASP A 171 8.03 10.26 3.18
CA ASP A 171 8.20 10.16 4.63
C ASP A 171 8.89 8.85 5.01
N GLN A 172 10.16 8.93 5.38
CA GLN A 172 10.98 7.77 5.74
C GLN A 172 10.52 7.09 7.04
N GLN A 173 9.72 7.75 7.87
CA GLN A 173 9.13 7.15 9.07
C GLN A 173 7.87 6.32 8.73
N PHE A 174 7.36 6.43 7.49
CA PHE A 174 6.31 5.54 7.02
C PHE A 174 6.87 4.17 6.65
N LEU A 175 6.43 3.13 7.36
CA LEU A 175 6.83 1.73 7.15
C LEU A 175 6.38 1.19 5.79
N GLY A 176 5.36 1.81 5.20
CA GLY A 176 4.79 1.39 3.92
C GLY A 176 3.70 0.32 4.04
N PRO A 177 2.91 0.15 2.96
CA PRO A 177 1.70 -0.68 2.98
C PRO A 177 1.97 -2.16 3.29
N ALA A 178 3.05 -2.75 2.75
CA ALA A 178 3.35 -4.17 2.97
C ALA A 178 3.62 -4.49 4.44
N ALA A 179 4.46 -3.66 5.10
CA ALA A 179 4.81 -3.81 6.50
C ALA A 179 3.59 -3.60 7.40
N HIS A 180 2.74 -2.61 7.12
CA HIS A 180 1.48 -2.42 7.85
C HIS A 180 0.52 -3.60 7.71
N ALA A 181 0.35 -4.16 6.51
CA ALA A 181 -0.50 -5.34 6.32
C ALA A 181 0.02 -6.55 7.14
N LYS A 182 1.34 -6.78 7.12
CA LYS A 182 1.95 -7.88 7.89
C LYS A 182 1.96 -7.62 9.40
N GLY A 183 2.19 -6.38 9.81
CA GLY A 183 2.16 -5.96 11.22
C GLY A 183 0.75 -6.09 11.81
N TYR A 184 -0.26 -5.59 11.10
CA TYR A 184 -1.66 -5.70 11.51
C TYR A 184 -2.10 -7.17 11.67
N ARG A 185 -1.65 -8.07 10.79
CA ARG A 185 -1.90 -9.53 10.93
C ARG A 185 -1.48 -10.09 12.29
N PHE A 186 -0.46 -9.54 12.93
CA PHE A 186 -0.06 -9.99 14.27
C PHE A 186 -0.62 -9.10 15.38
N LEU A 187 -0.80 -7.80 15.12
CA LEU A 187 -1.44 -6.89 16.07
C LEU A 187 -2.87 -7.32 16.41
N ALA A 188 -3.63 -7.81 15.42
CA ALA A 188 -4.98 -8.29 15.57
C ALA A 188 -5.07 -9.78 15.96
N ASP A 189 -3.94 -10.50 16.10
CA ASP A 189 -3.97 -11.92 16.46
C ASP A 189 -4.06 -12.06 17.98
N PRO A 190 -5.15 -12.62 18.53
CA PRO A 190 -5.34 -12.71 19.99
C PRO A 190 -4.34 -13.64 20.68
N ARG A 191 -3.57 -14.42 19.92
CA ARG A 191 -2.53 -15.30 20.44
C ARG A 191 -1.18 -14.59 20.62
N ASP A 192 -1.02 -13.39 20.09
CA ASP A 192 0.24 -12.65 20.14
C ASP A 192 0.36 -11.88 21.47
N THR A 193 1.52 -12.03 22.13
CA THR A 193 1.76 -11.51 23.48
C THR A 193 2.47 -10.15 23.51
N ILE A 194 2.87 -9.62 22.36
CA ILE A 194 3.64 -8.37 22.26
C ILE A 194 2.80 -7.23 21.64
N THR A 195 1.50 -7.21 21.88
CA THR A 195 0.54 -6.25 21.31
C THR A 195 0.98 -4.80 21.51
N GLU A 196 1.36 -4.41 22.73
CA GLU A 196 1.81 -3.04 23.03
C GLU A 196 3.07 -2.65 22.27
N GLU A 197 4.03 -3.57 22.14
CA GLU A 197 5.25 -3.32 21.36
C GLU A 197 4.94 -3.15 19.87
N ARG A 198 3.99 -3.93 19.33
CA ARG A 198 3.52 -3.74 17.95
C ARG A 198 2.79 -2.42 17.76
N MET A 199 1.96 -2.03 18.71
CA MET A 199 1.29 -0.73 18.71
C MET A 199 2.31 0.41 18.65
N LYS A 200 3.38 0.35 19.45
CA LYS A 200 4.49 1.32 19.41
C LYS A 200 5.14 1.45 18.03
N ILE A 201 5.31 0.33 17.32
CA ILE A 201 5.91 0.31 15.97
C ILE A 201 4.95 0.86 14.91
N LEU A 202 3.66 0.51 15.01
CA LEU A 202 2.70 0.69 13.92
C LEU A 202 1.87 1.98 14.02
N ILE A 203 1.52 2.44 15.21
CA ILE A 203 0.50 3.50 15.37
C ILE A 203 0.97 4.81 14.73
N ASP A 204 2.13 5.34 15.11
CA ASP A 204 2.68 6.57 14.51
C ASP A 204 2.75 6.45 12.99
N SER A 205 3.34 5.35 12.52
CA SER A 205 3.51 5.10 11.10
C SER A 205 2.18 4.99 10.35
N SER A 206 1.12 4.50 11.00
CA SER A 206 -0.20 4.32 10.36
C SER A 206 -0.82 5.66 9.98
N TRP A 207 -0.51 6.75 10.70
CA TRP A 207 -1.00 8.10 10.45
C TRP A 207 -0.34 8.80 9.26
N ARG A 208 0.80 8.30 8.78
CA ARG A 208 1.54 8.82 7.61
C ARG A 208 0.95 8.40 6.26
N CYS A 209 -0.01 7.47 6.27
CA CYS A 209 -0.75 7.09 5.06
C CYS A 209 -1.72 8.20 4.63
N THR A 210 -1.64 8.58 3.35
CA THR A 210 -2.46 9.63 2.72
C THR A 210 -3.75 9.12 2.07
N TYR A 211 -4.08 7.82 2.23
CA TYR A 211 -5.30 7.22 1.66
C TYR A 211 -5.46 7.35 0.13
N CYS A 212 -4.37 7.24 -0.64
CA CYS A 212 -4.45 7.25 -2.11
C CYS A 212 -4.93 5.92 -2.75
N TYR A 213 -5.14 4.86 -1.96
CA TYR A 213 -5.59 3.52 -2.37
C TYR A 213 -4.74 2.79 -3.44
N GLN A 214 -3.61 3.32 -3.88
CA GLN A 214 -2.78 2.67 -4.89
C GLN A 214 -2.28 1.29 -4.46
N CYS A 215 -1.95 1.12 -3.17
CA CYS A 215 -1.57 -0.18 -2.62
C CYS A 215 -2.67 -1.26 -2.71
N PHE A 216 -3.94 -0.86 -2.69
CA PHE A 216 -5.08 -1.74 -2.89
C PHE A 216 -5.17 -2.16 -4.36
N ASN A 217 -5.14 -1.19 -5.28
CA ASN A 217 -5.32 -1.41 -6.71
C ASN A 217 -4.30 -2.37 -7.34
N VAL A 218 -3.05 -2.37 -6.84
CA VAL A 218 -1.96 -3.17 -7.42
C VAL A 218 -1.75 -4.51 -6.71
N CYS A 219 -2.48 -4.80 -5.63
CA CYS A 219 -2.24 -6.02 -4.84
C CYS A 219 -2.70 -7.26 -5.61
N PRO A 220 -1.82 -8.22 -5.95
CA PRO A 220 -2.22 -9.38 -6.75
C PRO A 220 -2.98 -10.44 -5.95
N ARG A 221 -3.11 -10.26 -4.64
CA ARG A 221 -3.68 -11.17 -3.63
C ARG A 221 -4.85 -10.54 -2.85
N ASP A 222 -5.29 -9.35 -3.24
CA ASP A 222 -6.46 -8.67 -2.65
C ASP A 222 -6.40 -8.51 -1.11
N ILE A 223 -5.21 -8.20 -0.58
CA ILE A 223 -4.95 -8.10 0.87
C ILE A 223 -5.49 -6.79 1.46
N GLU A 224 -5.60 -5.75 0.64
CA GLU A 224 -6.00 -4.39 1.04
C GLU A 224 -5.13 -3.76 2.15
N PRO A 225 -3.86 -3.45 1.88
CA PRO A 225 -2.97 -2.85 2.88
C PRO A 225 -3.52 -1.56 3.52
N VAL A 226 -4.26 -0.75 2.76
CA VAL A 226 -4.91 0.46 3.29
C VAL A 226 -5.94 0.13 4.39
N THR A 227 -6.64 -0.99 4.27
CA THR A 227 -7.60 -1.45 5.28
C THR A 227 -6.87 -1.86 6.56
N ALA A 228 -5.74 -2.56 6.45
CA ALA A 228 -4.88 -2.87 7.61
C ALA A 228 -4.38 -1.60 8.33
N ILE A 229 -3.98 -0.57 7.57
CA ILE A 229 -3.55 0.71 8.13
C ILE A 229 -4.70 1.38 8.89
N LYS A 230 -5.92 1.41 8.32
CA LYS A 230 -7.11 1.96 9.00
C LYS A 230 -7.43 1.22 10.29
N LYS A 231 -7.42 -0.11 10.23
CA LYS A 231 -7.68 -0.95 11.41
C LYS A 231 -6.58 -0.77 12.46
N THR A 232 -5.33 -0.55 12.05
CA THR A 232 -4.24 -0.18 12.99
C THR A 232 -4.55 1.14 13.69
N ARG A 233 -5.05 2.15 12.99
CA ARG A 233 -5.43 3.43 13.62
C ARG A 233 -6.51 3.29 14.69
N SER A 234 -7.42 2.30 14.59
CA SER A 234 -8.43 2.11 15.65
C SER A 234 -7.83 1.64 16.97
N PHE A 235 -6.63 1.07 16.98
CA PHE A 235 -5.89 0.75 18.20
C PHE A 235 -5.28 1.98 18.88
N THR A 236 -5.23 3.14 18.20
CA THR A 236 -4.67 4.38 18.77
C THR A 236 -5.32 4.73 20.12
N LYS A 237 -6.64 4.54 20.25
CA LYS A 237 -7.37 4.81 21.51
C LYS A 237 -6.93 3.93 22.68
N LEU A 238 -6.43 2.73 22.40
CA LEU A 238 -6.01 1.75 23.40
C LEU A 238 -4.54 1.93 23.82
N TYR A 239 -3.76 2.67 23.04
CA TYR A 239 -2.35 2.86 23.25
C TYR A 239 -2.09 4.15 24.03
N LYS A 240 -1.35 4.08 25.14
CA LYS A 240 -1.15 5.24 26.03
C LYS A 240 0.00 6.15 25.61
N ASP A 241 1.12 5.57 25.17
CA ASP A 241 2.36 6.30 24.85
C ASP A 241 2.37 6.80 23.41
N LYS A 242 1.36 7.59 23.05
CA LYS A 242 1.13 8.09 21.70
C LYS A 242 2.23 9.08 21.31
N SER A 243 2.62 9.05 20.03
CA SER A 243 3.42 10.13 19.45
C SER A 243 2.54 11.35 19.20
N GLU A 244 3.16 12.53 19.04
CA GLU A 244 2.45 13.75 18.66
C GLU A 244 1.60 13.57 17.39
N VAL A 245 2.13 12.86 16.38
CA VAL A 245 1.40 12.55 15.14
C VAL A 245 0.16 11.71 15.42
N ALA A 246 0.26 10.72 16.30
CA ALA A 246 -0.87 9.87 16.67
C ALA A 246 -1.92 10.62 17.49
N GLU A 247 -1.50 11.48 18.42
CA GLU A 247 -2.40 12.35 19.19
C GLU A 247 -3.15 13.32 18.30
N ILE A 248 -2.46 14.03 17.39
CA ILE A 248 -3.09 14.92 16.41
C ILE A 248 -4.07 14.14 15.53
N GLY A 249 -3.66 12.96 15.06
CA GLY A 249 -4.49 12.09 14.25
C GLY A 249 -5.80 11.69 14.96
N GLU A 250 -5.71 11.31 16.23
CA GLU A 250 -6.88 10.97 17.05
C GLU A 250 -7.79 12.18 17.26
N ARG A 251 -7.24 13.33 17.69
CA ARG A 251 -8.01 14.58 17.84
C ARG A 251 -8.71 14.96 16.54
N HIS A 252 -8.05 14.78 15.41
CA HIS A 252 -8.63 15.05 14.09
C HIS A 252 -9.82 14.13 13.78
N ILE A 253 -9.73 12.84 14.06
CA ILE A 253 -10.87 11.92 13.87
C ILE A 253 -12.04 12.31 14.78
N GLU A 254 -11.76 12.63 16.05
CA GLU A 254 -12.80 13.02 17.00
C GLU A 254 -13.47 14.34 16.62
N ALA A 255 -12.70 15.33 16.17
CA ALA A 255 -13.22 16.58 15.67
C ALA A 255 -14.08 16.41 14.40
N ILE A 256 -13.68 15.54 13.46
CA ILE A 256 -14.49 15.19 12.29
C ILE A 256 -15.82 14.57 12.74
N HIS A 257 -15.75 13.57 13.63
CA HIS A 257 -16.93 12.88 14.12
C HIS A 257 -17.89 13.84 14.81
N GLU A 258 -17.39 14.73 15.67
CA GLU A 258 -18.20 15.75 16.35
C GLU A 258 -18.82 16.74 15.35
N SER A 259 -18.03 17.21 14.38
CA SER A 259 -18.48 18.17 13.35
C SER A 259 -19.62 17.63 12.50
N ILE A 260 -19.45 16.41 11.98
CA ILE A 260 -20.47 15.69 11.20
C ILE A 260 -21.66 15.35 12.09
N SER A 261 -21.44 14.87 13.32
CA SER A 261 -22.52 14.59 14.25
C SER A 261 -23.35 15.85 14.55
N LYS A 262 -22.72 17.01 14.72
CA LYS A 262 -23.43 18.23 15.10
C LYS A 262 -24.15 18.86 13.91
N THR A 263 -23.54 18.87 12.74
CA THR A 263 -24.01 19.69 11.61
C THR A 263 -24.45 18.89 10.38
N GLY A 264 -24.19 17.58 10.34
CA GLY A 264 -24.37 16.76 9.15
C GLY A 264 -23.37 17.04 8.02
N LYS A 265 -22.42 17.96 8.24
CA LYS A 265 -21.36 18.34 7.29
C LYS A 265 -20.03 18.48 8.01
N LEU A 266 -18.95 18.49 7.24
CA LEU A 266 -17.62 18.75 7.75
C LEU A 266 -17.37 20.26 7.83
N GLN A 267 -17.03 20.77 9.02
CA GLN A 267 -16.56 22.14 9.22
C GLN A 267 -15.02 22.14 9.29
N GLU A 268 -14.37 22.21 8.14
CA GLU A 268 -12.91 22.09 7.96
C GLU A 268 -12.11 22.97 8.95
N ALA A 269 -12.47 24.25 9.07
CA ALA A 269 -11.77 25.18 9.96
C ALA A 269 -11.88 24.79 11.45
N GLU A 270 -13.06 24.35 11.90
CA GLU A 270 -13.26 23.90 13.28
C GLU A 270 -12.45 22.63 13.56
N VAL A 271 -12.46 21.69 12.61
CA VAL A 271 -11.69 20.44 12.71
C VAL A 271 -10.20 20.71 12.79
N TYR A 272 -9.69 21.62 11.96
CA TYR A 272 -8.29 22.00 11.97
C TYR A 272 -7.85 22.57 13.32
N VAL A 273 -8.62 23.52 13.87
CA VAL A 273 -8.32 24.14 15.17
C VAL A 273 -8.38 23.11 16.31
N LYS A 274 -9.35 22.19 16.30
CA LYS A 274 -9.45 21.11 17.29
C LYS A 274 -8.31 20.10 17.19
N ALA A 275 -7.81 19.82 15.98
CA ALA A 275 -6.74 18.87 15.74
C ALA A 275 -5.36 19.42 16.15
N TYR A 276 -5.02 20.63 15.69
CA TYR A 276 -3.69 21.24 15.83
C TYR A 276 -3.57 22.25 16.98
N GLY A 277 -4.69 22.71 17.53
CA GLY A 277 -4.73 23.72 18.57
C GLY A 277 -4.67 25.15 18.01
N VAL A 278 -5.01 26.11 18.88
CA VAL A 278 -5.17 27.52 18.52
C VAL A 278 -3.85 28.16 18.08
N LEU A 279 -2.75 27.89 18.80
CA LEU A 279 -1.46 28.51 18.52
C LEU A 279 -0.95 28.14 17.12
N GLN A 280 -0.92 26.85 16.80
CA GLN A 280 -0.48 26.37 15.48
C GLN A 280 -1.39 26.92 14.37
N SER A 281 -2.71 26.94 14.61
CA SER A 281 -3.68 27.50 13.66
C SER A 281 -3.44 28.99 13.36
N LEU A 282 -3.02 29.79 14.34
CA LEU A 282 -2.67 31.19 14.13
C LEU A 282 -1.39 31.35 13.31
N ILE A 283 -0.39 30.49 13.51
CA ILE A 283 0.84 30.49 12.70
C ILE A 283 0.51 30.17 11.24
N ASP A 284 -0.27 29.11 11.01
CA ASP A 284 -0.64 28.67 9.66
C ASP A 284 -1.57 29.68 8.97
N LEU A 285 -2.34 30.48 9.74
CA LEU A 285 -3.14 31.57 9.22
C LEU A 285 -2.30 32.66 8.54
N VAL A 286 -1.16 33.02 9.15
CA VAL A 286 -0.22 34.00 8.58
C VAL A 286 0.32 33.47 7.26
N TYR A 287 0.71 32.21 7.22
CA TYR A 287 1.17 31.55 5.99
C TYR A 287 0.09 31.53 4.90
N MET A 288 -1.15 31.14 5.25
CA MET A 288 -2.28 31.13 4.33
C MET A 288 -2.62 32.53 3.81
N SER A 289 -2.48 33.56 4.65
CA SER A 289 -2.66 34.96 4.25
C SER A 289 -1.65 35.35 3.17
N GLY A 290 -0.36 35.03 3.38
CA GLY A 290 0.70 35.27 2.40
C GLY A 290 0.47 34.54 1.07
N ALA A 291 -0.19 33.38 1.10
CA ALA A 291 -0.55 32.60 -0.09
C ALA A 291 -1.91 32.97 -0.71
N GLY A 292 -2.64 33.97 -0.18
CA GLY A 292 -3.97 34.37 -0.68
C GLY A 292 -5.08 33.32 -0.45
N LYS A 293 -4.89 32.42 0.53
CA LYS A 293 -5.78 31.28 0.81
C LYS A 293 -6.75 31.49 1.99
N LEU A 294 -6.80 32.68 2.59
CA LEU A 294 -7.68 32.99 3.72
C LEU A 294 -9.16 32.71 3.45
N LYS A 295 -9.62 32.88 2.21
CA LYS A 295 -11.03 32.65 1.81
C LYS A 295 -11.55 31.26 2.17
N TYR A 296 -10.68 30.24 2.21
CA TYR A 296 -11.08 28.86 2.48
C TYR A 296 -11.42 28.62 3.96
N MET A 297 -10.84 29.40 4.88
CA MET A 297 -11.14 29.31 6.31
C MET A 297 -12.53 29.86 6.64
N LEU A 298 -13.00 30.84 5.87
CA LEU A 298 -14.29 31.50 6.06
C LEU A 298 -15.46 30.69 5.47
N VAL A 299 -15.17 29.56 4.81
CA VAL A 299 -16.21 28.68 4.26
C VAL A 299 -16.86 27.92 5.41
N GLN A 300 -18.02 28.42 5.84
CA GLN A 300 -18.88 27.71 6.78
C GLN A 300 -20.00 27.00 6.03
N SER A 301 -20.09 25.70 6.24
CA SER A 301 -21.17 24.90 5.66
C SER A 301 -22.43 25.06 6.51
N LYS A 302 -23.55 25.45 5.90
CA LYS A 302 -24.85 25.42 6.61
C LYS A 302 -25.19 23.99 7.04
N PRO A 303 -25.59 23.78 8.31
CA PRO A 303 -26.00 22.47 8.80
C PRO A 303 -27.10 21.85 7.96
N VAL A 304 -27.14 20.51 7.90
CA VAL A 304 -28.22 19.75 7.26
C VAL A 304 -29.50 19.94 8.07
N GLN A 305 -30.60 20.29 7.38
CA GLN A 305 -31.92 20.37 8.01
C GLN A 305 -32.31 18.99 8.56
N ASN A 306 -32.97 18.97 9.71
CA ASN A 306 -33.45 17.74 10.36
C ASN A 306 -32.35 16.71 10.67
N ILE A 307 -31.10 17.14 10.92
CA ILE A 307 -30.00 16.21 11.26
C ILE A 307 -30.32 15.29 12.45
N LYS A 308 -31.14 15.75 13.41
CA LYS A 308 -31.62 14.93 14.53
C LYS A 308 -32.53 13.77 14.07
N GLU A 309 -33.42 14.01 13.12
CA GLU A 309 -34.29 12.97 12.54
C GLU A 309 -33.46 11.97 11.73
N ILE A 310 -32.49 12.47 10.95
CA ILE A 310 -31.57 11.62 10.18
C ILE A 310 -30.77 10.70 11.11
N LYS A 311 -30.27 11.21 12.25
CA LYS A 311 -29.60 10.38 13.25
C LYS A 311 -30.49 9.28 13.81
N LYS A 312 -31.75 9.61 14.13
CA LYS A 312 -32.74 8.65 14.62
C LYS A 312 -32.99 7.53 13.60
N ILE A 313 -33.02 7.85 12.30
CA ILE A 313 -33.16 6.85 11.22
C ILE A 313 -31.91 5.96 11.13
N LEU A 314 -30.72 6.51 11.32
CA LEU A 314 -29.45 5.76 11.26
C LEU A 314 -29.14 4.96 12.54
N GLY A 315 -30.05 4.92 13.51
CA GLY A 315 -29.88 4.19 14.76
C GLY A 315 -28.97 4.88 15.79
N GLY A 316 -28.72 6.18 15.62
CA GLY A 316 -28.13 7.00 16.69
C GLY A 316 -29.20 7.47 17.66
N GLU A 317 -28.89 7.45 18.97
CA GLU A 317 -29.74 8.08 20.01
C GLU A 317 -30.08 9.55 19.69
#